data_AF-A0A0G4J640-F1
#
_entry.id   AF-A0A0G4J640-F1
#
_cell.length_a   1.000
_cell.length_b   1.000
_cell.length_c   1.000
_cell.angle_alpha   90.00
_cell.angle_beta   90.00
_cell.angle_gamma   90.00
#
_symmetry.space_group_name_H-M   'P 1'
#
loop_
_entity.id
_entity.type
_entity.pdbx_description
1 polymer ?
#
loop_
_entity_poly.entity_id
_entity_poly.type
_entity_poly.pdbx_seq_one_letter_code
_entity_poly.pdbx_strand_id
1 'polypeptide(L)'
;MTRLGKLLFGTAHLDPGSAMWKRITMFFGFPLVGAYGAYVFAHEMSHEEHFEKPDLAYLNIRKKAFPWKHGDVCSLFDKHCKEKVAAQEAGENWKTAWHHKGDDSEAAAGHGH
;
A
#
# COMPACT_ATOMS: atom_id res chain seq x y z
N MET A 1 9.90 -17.73 33.19
CA MET A 1 10.04 -17.32 31.78
C MET A 1 11.09 -18.18 31.03
N THR A 2 11.01 -19.51 31.10
CA THR A 2 12.11 -20.39 30.62
C THR A 2 11.69 -21.39 29.55
N ARG A 3 10.39 -21.63 29.33
CA ARG A 3 9.91 -22.58 28.31
C ARG A 3 10.01 -22.05 26.88
N LEU A 4 9.65 -20.78 26.64
CA LEU A 4 9.67 -20.21 25.28
C LEU A 4 11.10 -20.13 24.72
N GLY A 5 12.07 -19.74 25.55
CA GLY A 5 13.48 -19.72 25.15
C GLY A 5 14.04 -21.11 24.83
N LYS A 6 13.62 -22.15 25.57
CA LYS A 6 14.03 -23.53 25.28
C LYS A 6 13.46 -24.04 23.94
N LEU A 7 12.28 -23.57 23.53
CA LEU A 7 11.65 -23.96 22.26
C LEU A 7 12.22 -23.18 21.08
N LEU A 8 12.37 -21.86 21.23
CA LEU A 8 12.85 -20.97 20.18
C LEU A 8 14.36 -21.12 19.93
N PHE A 9 15.16 -21.36 20.98
CA PHE A 9 16.62 -21.45 20.87
C PHE A 9 17.18 -22.86 21.14
N GLY A 10 16.32 -23.84 21.43
CA GLY A 10 16.74 -25.23 21.63
C GLY A 10 17.20 -25.86 20.31
N THR A 11 18.48 -26.28 20.29
CA THR A 11 19.08 -27.06 19.20
C THR A 11 19.52 -28.45 19.65
N ALA A 12 19.08 -28.91 20.83
CA ALA A 12 19.64 -30.10 21.50
C ALA A 12 19.36 -31.44 20.78
N HIS A 13 18.35 -31.50 19.90
CA HIS A 13 18.00 -32.69 19.10
C HIS A 13 18.01 -32.37 17.60
N LEU A 14 18.67 -31.30 17.17
CA LEU A 14 18.75 -30.95 15.75
C LEU A 14 20.06 -31.47 15.17
N ASP A 15 20.00 -31.96 13.92
CA ASP A 15 21.19 -32.18 13.11
C ASP A 15 22.05 -30.89 13.08
N PRO A 16 23.39 -30.99 13.17
CA PRO A 16 24.28 -29.83 13.21
C PRO A 16 24.03 -28.80 12.11
N GLY A 17 23.63 -29.22 10.89
CA GLY A 17 23.26 -28.31 9.82
C GLY A 17 21.97 -27.55 10.13
N SER A 18 20.94 -28.25 10.61
CA SER A 18 19.66 -27.63 11.00
C SER A 18 19.81 -26.70 12.20
N ALA A 19 20.67 -27.06 13.16
CA ALA A 19 21.00 -26.22 14.32
C ALA A 19 21.70 -24.92 13.90
N MET A 20 22.61 -24.98 12.92
CA MET A 20 23.29 -23.81 12.36
C MET A 20 22.28 -22.85 11.71
N TRP A 21 21.45 -23.35 10.80
CA TRP A 21 20.46 -22.52 10.09
C TRP A 21 19.45 -21.87 11.04
N LYS A 22 18.96 -22.61 12.05
CA LYS A 22 18.04 -22.06 13.06
C LYS A 22 18.67 -20.90 13.84
N ARG A 23 19.97 -20.97 14.16
CA ARG A 23 20.68 -19.88 14.83
C ARG A 23 20.83 -18.67 13.90
N ILE A 24 21.20 -18.89 12.64
CA ILE A 24 21.36 -17.82 11.66
C ILE A 24 20.04 -17.08 11.46
N THR A 25 18.94 -17.80 11.26
CA THR A 25 17.62 -17.17 11.07
C THR A 25 17.15 -16.45 12.33
N MET A 26 17.38 -17.03 13.52
CA MET A 26 16.97 -16.43 14.79
C MET A 26 17.76 -15.16 15.14
N PHE A 27 19.08 -15.17 14.95
CA PHE A 27 19.96 -14.07 15.35
C PHE A 27 20.21 -13.02 14.27
N PHE A 28 20.13 -13.39 12.99
CA PHE A 28 20.35 -12.46 11.89
C PHE A 28 19.09 -12.27 11.04
N GLY A 29 18.38 -13.35 10.71
CA GLY A 29 17.16 -13.27 9.89
C GLY A 29 16.09 -12.38 10.50
N PHE A 30 15.61 -12.70 11.70
CA PHE A 30 14.54 -11.92 12.34
C PHE A 30 14.93 -10.46 12.61
N PRO A 31 16.13 -10.14 13.12
CA PRO A 31 16.52 -8.74 13.32
C PRO A 31 16.62 -7.95 12.01
N LEU A 32 17.16 -8.55 10.94
CA LEU A 32 17.24 -7.90 9.63
C LEU A 32 15.85 -7.66 9.04
N VAL A 33 14.97 -8.66 9.08
CA VAL A 33 13.59 -8.52 8.61
C VAL A 33 12.83 -7.48 9.42
N GLY A 34 13.03 -7.44 10.75
CA GLY A 34 12.44 -6.42 11.62
C GLY A 34 12.91 -5.01 11.28
N ALA A 35 14.22 -4.81 11.14
CA ALA A 35 14.80 -3.50 10.82
C ALA A 35 14.37 -3.00 9.44
N TYR A 36 14.47 -3.86 8.41
CA TYR A 36 14.06 -3.49 7.06
C TYR A 36 12.54 -3.33 6.95
N GLY A 37 11.77 -4.18 7.63
CA GLY A 37 10.31 -4.06 7.69
C GLY A 37 9.87 -2.73 8.30
N ALA A 38 10.50 -2.28 9.39
CA ALA A 38 10.22 -0.97 9.97
C ALA A 38 10.58 0.18 9.02
N TYR A 39 11.71 0.07 8.32
CA TYR A 39 12.12 1.06 7.32
C TYR A 39 11.13 1.16 6.15
N VAL A 40 10.75 0.03 5.56
CA VAL A 40 9.77 -0.01 4.46
C VAL A 40 8.41 0.48 4.95
N PHE A 41 7.99 0.12 6.16
CA PHE A 41 6.73 0.60 6.72
C PHE A 41 6.68 2.12 6.85
N ALA A 42 7.76 2.72 7.36
CA ALA A 42 7.86 4.18 7.45
C ALA A 42 7.88 4.84 6.07
N HIS A 43 8.56 4.23 5.10
CA HIS A 43 8.62 4.71 3.72
C HIS A 43 7.28 4.56 2.99
N GLU A 44 6.56 3.45 3.16
CA GLU A 44 5.25 3.22 2.54
C GLU A 44 4.21 4.24 3.03
N MET A 45 4.26 4.62 4.32
CA MET A 45 3.39 5.67 4.84
C MET A 45 3.56 7.03 4.13
N SER A 46 4.74 7.30 3.56
CA SER A 46 4.97 8.53 2.79
C SER A 46 4.71 8.39 1.28
N HIS A 47 4.31 7.20 0.79
CA HIS A 47 4.01 6.94 -0.63
C HIS A 47 2.54 7.17 -1.01
N GLU A 48 1.65 7.47 -0.05
CA GLU A 48 0.22 7.74 -0.30
C GLU A 48 -0.03 8.96 -1.24
N GLU A 49 0.95 9.86 -1.41
CA GLU A 49 0.72 11.15 -2.12
C GLU A 49 1.22 11.23 -3.57
N HIS A 50 1.97 10.26 -4.09
CA HIS A 50 2.72 10.48 -5.34
C HIS A 50 2.69 9.33 -6.33
N PHE A 51 1.59 9.14 -7.07
CA PHE A 51 1.69 8.63 -8.45
C PHE A 51 0.44 9.01 -9.25
N GLU A 52 0.38 10.27 -9.69
CA GLU A 52 -0.44 10.60 -10.85
C GLU A 52 0.30 10.06 -12.08
N LYS A 53 0.02 8.80 -12.42
CA LYS A 53 0.68 8.15 -13.56
C LYS A 53 0.28 8.91 -14.84
N PRO A 54 1.24 9.40 -15.65
CA PRO A 54 0.89 10.08 -16.88
C PRO A 54 0.15 9.12 -17.82
N ASP A 55 -0.96 9.58 -18.39
CA ASP A 55 -1.77 8.80 -19.33
C ASP A 55 -1.09 8.75 -20.70
N LEU A 56 -0.02 7.97 -20.80
CA LEU A 56 0.68 7.74 -22.05
C LEU A 56 -0.03 6.62 -22.79
N ALA A 57 -0.40 6.89 -24.05
CA ALA A 57 -1.20 5.99 -24.89
C ALA A 57 -0.65 4.56 -24.99
N TYR A 58 0.66 4.35 -24.79
CA TYR A 58 1.29 3.03 -24.83
C TYR A 58 1.13 2.21 -23.55
N LEU A 59 0.86 2.85 -22.39
CA LEU A 59 0.73 2.16 -21.10
C LEU A 59 -0.58 1.39 -20.97
N ASN A 60 -1.62 1.83 -21.69
CA ASN A 60 -2.99 1.33 -21.61
C ASN A 60 -3.45 0.59 -22.88
N ILE A 61 -2.51 0.13 -23.73
CA ILE A 61 -2.87 -0.63 -24.95
C ILE A 61 -3.38 -2.02 -24.57
N ARG A 62 -4.66 -2.28 -24.87
CA ARG A 62 -5.28 -3.60 -24.77
C ARG A 62 -5.82 -4.04 -26.13
N LYS A 63 -5.52 -5.29 -26.52
CA LYS A 63 -6.11 -5.94 -27.71
C LYS A 63 -7.41 -6.67 -27.38
N LYS A 64 -7.65 -6.98 -26.10
CA LYS A 64 -8.82 -7.68 -25.59
C LYS A 64 -9.12 -7.18 -24.17
N ALA A 65 -10.40 -7.03 -23.86
CA ALA A 65 -10.85 -6.67 -22.53
C ALA A 65 -10.57 -7.80 -21.51
N PHE A 66 -10.25 -7.43 -20.28
CA PHE A 66 -10.06 -8.41 -19.22
C PHE A 66 -11.40 -8.98 -18.72
N PRO A 67 -11.42 -10.23 -18.22
CA PRO A 67 -12.65 -10.90 -17.79
C PRO A 67 -13.19 -10.43 -16.42
N TRP A 68 -12.61 -9.40 -15.80
CA TRP A 68 -13.05 -8.86 -14.50
C TRP A 68 -13.44 -7.39 -14.60
N LYS A 69 -14.32 -6.95 -13.68
CA LYS A 69 -14.85 -5.57 -13.64
C LYS A 69 -13.71 -4.54 -13.56
N HIS A 70 -13.77 -3.50 -14.39
CA HIS A 70 -12.78 -2.42 -14.54
C HIS A 70 -11.36 -2.87 -14.93
N GLY A 71 -11.19 -4.06 -15.50
CA GLY A 71 -9.84 -4.59 -15.78
C GLY A 71 -9.04 -3.80 -16.81
N ASP A 72 -9.69 -3.03 -17.68
CA ASP A 72 -9.01 -2.22 -18.69
C ASP A 72 -8.32 -0.98 -18.08
N VAL A 73 -8.79 -0.53 -16.91
CA VAL A 73 -8.29 0.66 -16.20
C VAL A 73 -7.51 0.27 -14.94
N CYS A 74 -7.96 -0.76 -14.22
CA CYS A 74 -7.39 -1.18 -12.94
C CYS A 74 -6.81 -2.60 -13.01
N SER A 75 -5.71 -2.81 -12.28
CA SER A 75 -5.16 -4.16 -12.06
C SER A 75 -6.12 -5.02 -11.22
N LEU A 76 -5.94 -6.34 -11.27
CA LEU A 76 -6.80 -7.31 -10.57
C LEU A 76 -6.85 -7.08 -9.06
N PHE A 77 -5.75 -6.66 -8.44
CA PHE A 77 -5.62 -6.48 -6.98
C PHE A 77 -5.59 -5.02 -6.53
N ASP A 78 -5.77 -4.07 -7.46
CA ASP A 78 -5.76 -2.65 -7.13
C ASP A 78 -7.12 -2.20 -6.60
N LYS A 79 -7.31 -2.32 -5.28
CA LYS A 79 -8.54 -1.91 -4.59
C LYS A 79 -8.77 -0.40 -4.71
N HIS A 80 -7.70 0.38 -4.57
CA HIS A 80 -7.78 1.83 -4.56
C HIS A 80 -8.21 2.40 -5.93
N CYS A 81 -7.70 1.85 -7.03
CA CYS A 81 -8.14 2.17 -8.38
C CYS A 81 -9.62 1.81 -8.59
N LYS A 82 -10.06 0.64 -8.10
CA LYS A 82 -11.48 0.25 -8.20
C LYS A 82 -12.41 1.18 -7.42
N GLU A 83 -12.00 1.62 -6.24
CA GLU A 83 -12.75 2.61 -5.45
C GLU A 83 -12.82 3.96 -6.15
N LYS A 84 -11.72 4.43 -6.74
CA LYS A 84 -11.69 5.65 -7.55
C LYS A 84 -12.62 5.57 -8.76
N VAL A 85 -12.59 4.45 -9.50
CA VAL A 85 -13.48 4.23 -10.64
C VAL A 85 -14.94 4.13 -10.18
N ALA A 86 -15.22 3.46 -9.08
CA ALA A 86 -16.58 3.39 -8.51
C ALA A 86 -17.10 4.76 -8.06
N ALA A 87 -16.25 5.61 -7.45
CA ALA A 87 -16.60 6.97 -7.08
C ALA A 87 -16.88 7.86 -8.32
N GLN A 88 -16.07 7.70 -9.38
CA GLN A 88 -16.30 8.37 -10.67
C GLN A 88 -17.62 7.91 -11.32
N GLU A 89 -17.94 6.62 -11.28
CA GLU A 89 -19.19 6.05 -11.79
C GLU A 89 -20.42 6.47 -10.96
N ALA A 90 -20.25 6.70 -9.66
CA ALA A 90 -21.30 7.18 -8.76
C ALA A 90 -21.68 8.66 -8.97
N GLY A 91 -21.03 9.35 -9.91
CA GLY A 91 -21.35 10.73 -10.27
C GLY A 91 -20.76 11.79 -9.33
N GLU A 92 -19.90 11.39 -8.38
CA GLU A 92 -19.05 12.33 -7.67
C GLU A 92 -17.92 12.73 -8.63
N ASN A 93 -18.15 13.80 -9.38
CA ASN A 93 -17.11 14.44 -10.17
C ASN A 93 -16.06 14.99 -9.21
N TRP A 94 -15.09 14.17 -8.85
CA TRP A 94 -14.01 14.53 -7.94
C TRP A 94 -13.22 15.76 -8.45
N LYS A 95 -13.24 16.04 -9.76
CA LYS A 95 -12.69 17.29 -10.31
C LYS A 95 -13.48 18.53 -9.86
N THR A 96 -14.79 18.45 -9.66
CA THR A 96 -15.57 19.55 -9.04
C THR A 96 -15.47 19.56 -7.52
N ALA A 97 -15.17 18.43 -6.87
CA ALA A 97 -15.02 18.36 -5.42
C ALA A 97 -13.77 19.10 -4.90
N TRP A 98 -12.66 19.10 -5.66
CA TRP A 98 -11.45 19.86 -5.31
C TRP A 98 -11.56 21.36 -5.62
N HIS A 99 -12.30 21.73 -6.68
CA HIS A 99 -12.52 23.15 -7.00
C HIS A 99 -13.57 23.83 -6.12
N HIS A 100 -14.45 23.09 -5.44
CA HIS A 100 -15.44 23.70 -4.53
C HIS A 100 -15.00 23.80 -3.07
N LYS A 101 -13.87 23.21 -2.67
CA LYS A 101 -13.41 23.24 -1.26
C LYS A 101 -12.54 24.46 -0.91
N GLY A 102 -12.32 25.35 -1.89
CA GLY A 102 -11.59 26.61 -1.71
C GLY A 102 -12.46 27.87 -1.70
N ASP A 103 -13.66 27.82 -2.27
CA ASP A 103 -14.48 29.02 -2.54
C ASP A 103 -15.52 29.32 -1.43
N ASP A 104 -15.76 28.37 -0.53
CA ASP A 104 -16.70 28.48 0.59
C ASP A 104 -16.12 29.18 1.83
N SER A 105 -14.80 29.47 1.84
CA SER A 105 -14.17 30.29 2.89
C SER A 105 -14.17 31.80 2.60
N GLU A 106 -14.45 32.22 1.35
CA GLU A 106 -14.44 33.63 0.94
C GLU A 106 -15.85 34.25 0.83
N ALA A 107 -16.91 33.44 0.81
CA ALA A 107 -18.30 33.92 0.81
C ALA A 107 -18.84 34.32 2.20
N ALA A 108 -18.10 34.06 3.28
CA ALA A 108 -18.49 34.41 4.65
C ALA A 108 -17.98 35.79 5.12
N ALA A 109 -17.21 36.51 4.30
CA ALA A 109 -16.63 37.81 4.64
C ALA A 109 -17.10 38.92 3.67
N GLY A 110 -18.36 39.34 3.76
CA GLY A 110 -18.82 40.46 2.93
C GLY A 110 -20.32 40.72 2.94
N HIS A 111 -20.94 40.78 4.13
CA HIS A 111 -22.25 41.41 4.28
C HIS A 111 -22.15 42.50 5.35
N GLY A 112 -22.44 43.75 4.95
CA GLY A 112 -22.77 44.83 5.87
C GLY A 112 -21.87 46.05 5.80
N HIS A 113 -22.09 46.90 4.80
CA HIS A 113 -22.23 48.35 4.98
C HIS A 113 -23.07 48.95 3.86
#